data_AF-A0AA41RVA9-F1
#
_entry.id   AF-A0AA41RVA9-F1
#
_cell.length_a   1.000
_cell.length_b   1.000
_cell.length_c   1.000
_cell.angle_alpha   90.00
_cell.angle_beta   90.00
_cell.angle_gamma   90.00
#
_symmetry.space_group_name_H-M   'P 1'
#
loop_
_entity.id
_entity.type
_entity.pdbx_description
1 polymer ?
#
loop_
_entity_poly.entity_id
_entity_poly.type
_entity_poly.pdbx_seq_one_letter_code
_entity_poly.pdbx_strand_id
1 'polypeptide(L)'
;EFTNGDGGLHYLNLLNTPFMISYTANELYGIGCGLVAVFIVDVIGTASPVTVTRKECKSSCENIKEGLCSGGGCCQTAIPTRLESFGVALLETATESTNDFSSFAVLAEIGKYTFESVDLTLDAKQISKKYDEKVIPVVLDWSIGYMACGDAKANSTTYVCHDNSDCTDDIKNGGHRCTCHGGYEGNPYLSPGCK
;
A
#
# COMPACT_ATOMS: atom_id res chain seq x y z
N GLU A 1 -5.49 -2.05 -9.32
CA GLU A 1 -6.89 -1.62 -9.26
C GLU A 1 -7.73 -2.74 -8.67
N PHE A 2 -8.72 -2.43 -7.83
CA PHE A 2 -9.57 -3.41 -7.16
C PHE A 2 -11.04 -3.07 -7.46
N THR A 3 -11.67 -3.76 -8.42
CA THR A 3 -13.03 -3.47 -8.92
C THR A 3 -14.08 -4.40 -8.34
N ASN A 4 -15.31 -3.91 -8.17
CA ASN A 4 -16.43 -4.76 -7.77
C ASN A 4 -16.96 -5.62 -8.93
N GLY A 5 -17.28 -6.86 -8.61
CA GLY A 5 -17.76 -7.89 -9.54
C GLY A 5 -18.23 -9.18 -8.85
N ASP A 6 -17.73 -9.49 -7.65
CA ASP A 6 -18.12 -10.73 -6.92
C ASP A 6 -18.05 -10.62 -5.38
N GLY A 7 -17.87 -9.43 -4.79
CA GLY A 7 -17.63 -9.31 -3.33
C GLY A 7 -16.31 -9.96 -2.88
N GLY A 8 -15.38 -10.18 -3.81
CA GLY A 8 -14.09 -10.80 -3.56
C GLY A 8 -13.09 -9.84 -2.90
N LEU A 9 -12.28 -10.37 -1.98
CA LEU A 9 -11.12 -9.67 -1.45
C LEU A 9 -10.05 -9.61 -2.55
N HIS A 10 -9.55 -8.41 -2.86
CA HIS A 10 -8.44 -8.26 -3.80
C HIS A 10 -7.13 -8.04 -3.09
N TYR A 11 -6.05 -8.70 -3.52
CA TYR A 11 -4.79 -8.73 -2.77
C TYR A 11 -3.64 -8.08 -3.53
N LEU A 12 -2.83 -7.30 -2.82
CA LEU A 12 -1.43 -7.05 -3.18
C LEU A 12 -0.55 -7.88 -2.25
N ASN A 13 0.32 -8.71 -2.83
CA ASN A 13 1.20 -9.61 -2.09
C ASN A 13 2.67 -9.28 -2.38
N LEU A 14 3.37 -8.78 -1.37
CA LEU A 14 4.80 -8.49 -1.36
C LEU A 14 5.58 -9.47 -0.46
N LEU A 15 4.94 -10.55 0.01
CA LEU A 15 5.62 -11.57 0.82
C LEU A 15 6.83 -12.13 0.07
N ASN A 16 7.90 -12.37 0.81
CA ASN A 16 9.20 -12.83 0.29
C ASN A 16 9.90 -11.83 -0.65
N THR A 17 9.46 -10.59 -0.70
CA THR A 17 10.19 -9.49 -1.35
C THR A 17 10.83 -8.60 -0.29
N PRO A 18 11.88 -7.82 -0.62
CA PRO A 18 12.44 -6.84 0.32
C PRO A 18 11.57 -5.57 0.40
N PHE A 19 10.33 -5.57 -0.08
CA PHE A 19 9.49 -4.39 -0.21
C PHE A 19 8.27 -4.43 0.70
N MET A 20 7.94 -3.27 1.27
CA MET A 20 6.73 -3.00 2.02
C MET A 20 6.07 -1.73 1.48
N ILE A 21 4.75 -1.58 1.65
CA ILE A 21 4.08 -0.35 1.24
C ILE A 21 4.42 0.77 2.22
N SER A 22 4.88 1.91 1.72
CA SER A 22 5.20 3.04 2.58
C SER A 22 3.94 3.65 3.18
N TYR A 23 3.69 3.43 4.47
CA TYR A 23 2.47 3.90 5.15
C TYR A 23 2.43 5.43 5.30
N THR A 24 3.58 6.11 5.14
CA THR A 24 3.67 7.57 5.23
C THR A 24 3.64 8.29 3.89
N ALA A 25 3.83 7.56 2.78
CA ALA A 25 3.89 8.13 1.46
C ALA A 25 2.68 7.77 0.59
N ASN A 26 1.87 6.81 1.02
CA ASN A 26 0.68 6.37 0.30
C ASN A 26 -0.60 6.56 1.12
N GLU A 27 -1.71 6.63 0.40
CA GLU A 27 -3.06 6.65 0.94
C GLU A 27 -3.96 5.73 0.11
N LEU A 28 -4.96 5.14 0.77
CA LEU A 28 -5.95 4.29 0.12
C LEU A 28 -7.23 5.09 -0.11
N TYR A 29 -7.68 5.11 -1.36
CA TYR A 29 -8.89 5.79 -1.81
C TYR A 29 -9.96 4.75 -2.14
N GLY A 30 -11.15 4.92 -1.58
CA GLY A 30 -12.36 4.20 -1.97
C GLY A 30 -13.23 5.09 -2.84
N ILE A 31 -13.56 4.64 -4.05
CA ILE A 31 -14.40 5.36 -4.99
C ILE A 31 -15.72 4.63 -5.10
N GLY A 32 -16.82 5.35 -4.93
CA GLY A 32 -18.15 4.77 -4.99
C GLY A 32 -19.16 5.62 -4.23
N CYS A 33 -20.43 5.33 -4.48
CA CYS A 33 -21.56 5.96 -3.82
C CYS A 33 -22.08 5.01 -2.74
N GLY A 34 -22.19 5.46 -1.48
CA GLY A 34 -22.69 4.59 -0.40
C GLY A 34 -21.70 3.51 0.05
N LEU A 35 -20.39 3.80 -0.01
CA LEU A 35 -19.37 2.90 0.54
C LEU A 35 -19.34 2.96 2.07
N VAL A 36 -19.30 1.79 2.70
CA VAL A 36 -19.31 1.61 4.16
C VAL A 36 -17.92 1.34 4.72
N ALA A 37 -17.10 0.56 4.01
CA ALA A 37 -15.79 0.15 4.51
C ALA A 37 -14.84 -0.27 3.39
N VAL A 38 -13.56 0.09 3.57
CA VAL A 38 -12.41 -0.37 2.78
C VAL A 38 -11.48 -1.15 3.73
N PHE A 39 -11.55 -2.48 3.72
CA PHE A 39 -10.76 -3.30 4.65
C PHE A 39 -9.30 -3.42 4.22
N ILE A 40 -8.40 -3.61 5.18
CA ILE A 40 -7.00 -4.01 4.96
C ILE A 40 -6.79 -5.27 5.81
N VAL A 41 -6.51 -6.41 5.19
CA VAL A 41 -6.26 -7.68 5.89
C VAL A 41 -4.82 -8.09 5.69
N ASP A 42 -4.04 -8.12 6.77
CA ASP A 42 -2.68 -8.67 6.77
C ASP A 42 -2.73 -10.20 6.81
N VAL A 43 -2.40 -10.87 5.69
CA VAL A 43 -2.45 -12.34 5.59
C VAL A 43 -1.04 -12.90 5.71
N ILE A 44 -0.60 -13.17 6.94
CA ILE A 44 0.63 -13.91 7.24
C ILE A 44 0.26 -15.39 7.48
N GLY A 45 0.73 -16.31 6.63
CA GLY A 45 0.89 -17.73 7.01
C GLY A 45 2.33 -17.92 7.50
N THR A 46 2.67 -18.55 8.63
CA THR A 46 2.14 -19.83 9.14
C THR A 46 2.25 -20.00 10.67
N ALA A 47 2.53 -18.96 11.48
CA ALA A 47 2.83 -19.18 12.92
C ALA A 47 2.47 -18.06 13.94
N SER A 48 1.60 -17.09 13.62
CA SER A 48 1.15 -16.09 14.60
C SER A 48 -0.25 -15.57 14.29
N PRO A 49 -1.00 -15.02 15.27
CA PRO A 49 -2.36 -14.57 15.04
C PRO A 49 -2.38 -13.48 13.96
N VAL A 50 -3.20 -13.71 12.93
CA VAL A 50 -3.54 -12.74 11.88
C VAL A 50 -4.00 -11.46 12.56
N THR A 51 -3.18 -10.40 12.52
CA THR A 51 -3.59 -9.09 13.07
C THR A 51 -4.41 -8.37 12.01
N VAL A 52 -5.73 -8.51 12.10
CA VAL A 52 -6.64 -7.82 11.19
C VAL A 52 -6.75 -6.36 11.63
N THR A 53 -6.00 -5.47 10.97
CA THR A 53 -6.14 -4.03 11.18
C THR A 53 -7.23 -3.47 10.26
N ARG A 54 -8.44 -3.30 10.80
CA ARG A 54 -9.55 -2.69 10.06
C ARG A 54 -9.38 -1.16 10.05
N LYS A 55 -9.19 -0.60 8.86
CA LYS A 55 -9.46 0.81 8.58
C LYS A 55 -10.76 0.90 7.79
N GLU A 56 -11.46 2.01 7.94
CA GLU A 56 -12.73 2.25 7.27
C GLU A 56 -12.77 3.70 6.81
N CYS A 57 -13.23 3.90 5.60
CA CYS A 57 -13.68 5.20 5.13
C CYS A 57 -15.05 5.02 4.47
N LYS A 58 -15.85 6.09 4.49
CA LYS A 58 -17.21 6.09 3.97
C LYS A 58 -17.40 7.21 2.97
N SER A 59 -18.21 6.95 1.96
CA SER A 59 -18.62 7.94 0.97
C SER A 59 -20.15 7.98 0.85
N SER A 60 -20.68 9.15 0.52
CA SER A 60 -22.10 9.40 0.27
C SER A 60 -22.34 9.82 -1.17
N CYS A 61 -23.60 9.69 -1.63
CA CYS A 61 -24.05 10.26 -2.90
C CYS A 61 -24.38 11.75 -2.83
N GLU A 62 -24.43 12.31 -1.62
CA GLU A 62 -24.67 13.73 -1.43
C GLU A 62 -23.42 14.57 -1.70
N ASN A 63 -23.61 15.74 -2.31
CA ASN A 63 -22.57 16.75 -2.49
C ASN A 63 -21.28 16.20 -3.15
N ILE A 64 -21.42 15.42 -4.23
CA ILE A 64 -20.29 14.92 -5.02
C ILE A 64 -19.41 16.11 -5.42
N LYS A 65 -18.14 16.04 -5.04
CA LYS A 65 -17.14 17.09 -5.28
C LYS A 65 -15.88 16.46 -5.84
N GLU A 66 -15.51 16.91 -7.02
CA GLU A 66 -14.25 16.53 -7.66
C GLU A 66 -13.05 17.11 -6.89
N GLY A 67 -11.88 16.51 -7.08
CA GLY A 67 -10.65 16.95 -6.44
C GLY A 67 -10.25 16.05 -5.26
N LEU A 68 -10.01 16.69 -4.11
CA LEU A 68 -9.61 16.00 -2.88
C LEU A 68 -10.78 15.22 -2.29
N CYS A 69 -10.47 14.02 -1.82
CA CYS A 69 -11.48 13.07 -1.44
C CYS A 69 -12.12 13.43 -0.10
N SER A 70 -13.31 14.05 -0.16
CA SER A 70 -13.95 14.74 0.97
C SER A 70 -15.28 14.11 1.41
N GLY A 71 -15.58 12.88 0.98
CA GLY A 71 -16.76 12.11 1.39
C GLY A 71 -17.89 12.05 0.35
N GLY A 72 -17.97 12.97 -0.61
CA GLY A 72 -18.97 12.92 -1.69
C GLY A 72 -18.45 12.14 -2.90
N GLY A 73 -18.91 10.90 -3.11
CA GLY A 73 -18.50 10.02 -4.21
C GLY A 73 -17.15 9.30 -4.01
N CYS A 74 -16.36 9.68 -3.01
CA CYS A 74 -15.15 8.96 -2.64
C CYS A 74 -14.82 9.14 -1.16
N CYS A 75 -13.96 8.27 -0.63
CA CYS A 75 -13.33 8.41 0.68
C CYS A 75 -11.83 8.07 0.65
N GLN A 76 -11.08 8.50 1.66
CA GLN A 76 -9.66 8.18 1.80
C GLN A 76 -9.33 7.72 3.22
N THR A 77 -8.33 6.84 3.36
CA THR A 77 -7.81 6.39 4.66
C THR A 77 -6.30 6.15 4.62
N ALA A 78 -5.65 6.48 5.72
CA ALA A 78 -4.25 6.13 5.95
C ALA A 78 -4.07 4.60 6.00
N ILE A 79 -2.87 4.17 5.62
CA ILE A 79 -2.47 2.77 5.54
C ILE A 79 -1.79 2.38 6.87
N PRO A 80 -2.09 1.19 7.42
CA PRO A 80 -1.35 0.63 8.55
C PRO A 80 0.14 0.41 8.27
N THR A 81 0.96 0.48 9.32
CA THR A 81 2.38 0.12 9.24
C THR A 81 2.57 -1.38 9.01
N ARG A 82 3.71 -1.77 8.41
CA ARG A 82 4.14 -3.18 8.29
C ARG A 82 3.19 -4.09 7.49
N LEU A 83 2.63 -3.58 6.39
CA LEU A 83 1.82 -4.37 5.47
C LEU A 83 2.67 -4.96 4.35
N GLU A 84 2.80 -6.27 4.35
CA GLU A 84 3.47 -7.04 3.28
C GLU A 84 2.49 -7.75 2.36
N SER A 85 1.34 -8.12 2.89
CA SER A 85 0.21 -8.60 2.11
C SER A 85 -1.00 -7.86 2.62
N PHE A 86 -1.74 -7.19 1.74
CA PHE A 86 -3.00 -6.61 2.16
C PHE A 86 -4.11 -6.86 1.16
N GLY A 87 -5.26 -7.21 1.72
CA GLY A 87 -6.50 -7.37 0.97
C GLY A 87 -7.39 -6.15 1.10
N VAL A 88 -7.97 -5.69 -0.01
CA VAL A 88 -8.99 -4.64 -0.06
C VAL A 88 -10.36 -5.25 -0.33
N ALA A 89 -11.36 -4.87 0.47
CA ALA A 89 -12.76 -5.15 0.22
C ALA A 89 -13.58 -3.88 0.27
N LEU A 90 -14.52 -3.75 -0.66
CA LEU A 90 -15.51 -2.68 -0.74
C LEU A 90 -16.86 -3.21 -0.25
N LEU A 91 -17.49 -2.51 0.68
CA LEU A 91 -18.82 -2.85 1.18
C LEU A 91 -19.79 -1.70 0.85
N GLU A 92 -20.88 -2.00 0.15
CA GLU A 92 -21.91 -1.04 -0.28
C GLU A 92 -23.19 -1.17 0.54
N THR A 93 -23.89 -0.05 0.79
CA THR A 93 -25.26 -0.07 1.33
C THR A 93 -26.30 -0.20 0.22
N ALA A 94 -27.08 -1.28 0.25
CA ALA A 94 -28.11 -1.64 -0.73
C ALA A 94 -29.33 -0.67 -0.83
N THR A 95 -29.32 0.48 -0.15
CA THR A 95 -30.49 1.36 -0.03
C THR A 95 -30.50 2.55 -0.97
N GLU A 96 -29.42 2.84 -1.71
CA GLU A 96 -29.33 3.99 -2.65
C GLU A 96 -29.25 3.57 -4.13
N SER A 97 -29.66 2.34 -4.46
CA SER A 97 -29.60 1.76 -5.81
C SER A 97 -30.69 2.30 -6.75
N THR A 98 -30.65 3.60 -7.05
CA THR A 98 -31.39 4.16 -8.19
C THR A 98 -30.49 4.51 -9.37
N ASN A 99 -29.16 4.57 -9.17
CA ASN A 99 -28.18 4.79 -10.23
C ASN A 99 -27.09 3.71 -10.17
N ASP A 100 -26.77 3.12 -11.33
CA ASP A 100 -25.66 2.19 -11.52
C ASP A 100 -24.32 2.93 -11.35
N PHE A 101 -23.89 3.13 -10.11
CA PHE A 101 -22.57 3.68 -9.82
C PHE A 101 -21.53 2.57 -9.72
N SER A 102 -20.36 2.81 -10.32
CA SER A 102 -19.19 1.95 -10.22
C SER A 102 -18.46 2.20 -8.92
N SER A 103 -17.92 1.13 -8.33
CA SER A 103 -17.08 1.21 -7.14
C SER A 103 -15.76 0.46 -7.32
N PHE A 104 -14.69 1.08 -6.84
CA PHE A 104 -13.35 0.51 -6.87
C PHE A 104 -12.47 1.16 -5.79
N ALA A 105 -11.30 0.57 -5.55
CA ALA A 105 -10.29 1.15 -4.66
C ALA A 105 -8.97 1.39 -5.40
N VAL A 106 -8.28 2.45 -4.99
CA VAL A 106 -6.99 2.88 -5.52
C VAL A 106 -6.01 3.11 -4.37
N LEU A 107 -4.87 2.44 -4.43
CA LEU A 107 -3.71 2.79 -3.61
C LEU A 107 -2.85 3.77 -4.40
N ALA A 108 -2.53 4.93 -3.82
CA ALA A 108 -1.72 5.94 -4.50
C ALA A 108 -0.77 6.65 -3.55
N GLU A 109 0.33 7.15 -4.10
CA GLU A 109 1.16 8.15 -3.44
C GLU A 109 0.31 9.40 -3.09
N ILE A 110 0.52 9.94 -1.90
CA ILE A 110 -0.24 11.09 -1.39
C ILE A 110 -0.18 12.23 -2.39
N GLY A 111 -1.35 12.71 -2.81
CA GLY A 111 -1.50 13.82 -3.76
C GLY A 111 -1.33 13.46 -5.23
N LYS A 112 -1.18 12.16 -5.58
CA LYS A 112 -1.09 11.70 -6.98
C LYS A 112 -2.40 11.16 -7.54
N TYR A 113 -3.39 10.91 -6.69
CA TYR A 113 -4.75 10.61 -7.11
C TYR A 113 -5.65 11.85 -6.96
N THR A 114 -6.56 12.04 -7.92
CA THR A 114 -7.57 13.09 -7.89
C THR A 114 -8.88 12.50 -8.36
N PHE A 115 -9.91 12.62 -7.54
CA PHE A 115 -11.22 12.08 -7.85
C PHE A 115 -11.90 12.95 -8.92
N GLU A 116 -12.39 12.30 -9.98
CA GLU A 116 -13.20 12.90 -11.04
C GLU A 116 -14.59 12.26 -11.00
N SER A 117 -15.66 13.04 -11.17
CA SER A 117 -17.04 12.50 -11.05
C SER A 117 -17.32 11.38 -12.05
N VAL A 118 -16.64 11.37 -13.20
CA VAL A 118 -16.69 10.29 -14.19
C VAL A 118 -16.29 8.93 -13.59
N ASP A 119 -15.41 8.89 -12.59
CA ASP A 119 -14.95 7.65 -11.94
C ASP A 119 -16.12 6.82 -11.38
N LEU A 120 -17.22 7.47 -10.99
CA LEU A 120 -18.42 6.79 -10.51
C LEU A 120 -19.21 6.06 -11.61
N THR A 121 -18.83 6.20 -12.88
CA THR A 121 -19.56 5.64 -14.03
C THR A 121 -18.71 4.74 -14.91
N LEU A 122 -17.42 4.61 -14.59
CA LEU A 122 -16.48 3.81 -15.38
C LEU A 122 -16.58 2.34 -15.02
N ASP A 123 -16.71 1.49 -16.03
CA ASP A 123 -16.54 0.05 -15.84
C ASP A 123 -15.05 -0.32 -15.65
N ALA A 124 -14.78 -1.54 -15.18
CA ALA A 124 -13.43 -2.02 -14.92
C ALA A 124 -12.46 -1.86 -16.12
N LYS A 125 -12.93 -2.04 -17.37
CA LYS A 125 -12.06 -1.88 -18.55
C LYS A 125 -11.71 -0.42 -18.79
N GLN A 126 -12.67 0.47 -18.57
CA GLN A 126 -12.47 1.91 -18.73
C GLN A 126 -11.57 2.47 -17.62
N ILE A 127 -11.73 1.98 -16.39
CA ILE A 127 -10.86 2.35 -15.27
C ILE A 127 -9.42 1.89 -15.56
N SER A 128 -9.23 0.63 -15.95
CA SER A 128 -7.91 0.10 -16.32
C SER A 128 -7.26 0.92 -17.44
N LYS A 129 -8.00 1.22 -18.51
CA LYS A 129 -7.50 2.06 -19.60
C LYS A 129 -7.11 3.48 -19.13
N LYS A 130 -7.94 4.11 -18.29
CA LYS A 130 -7.69 5.45 -17.76
C LYS A 130 -6.39 5.50 -16.97
N TYR A 131 -6.14 4.50 -16.12
CA TYR A 131 -4.97 4.48 -15.25
C TYR A 131 -3.74 3.78 -15.84
N ASP A 132 -3.88 3.09 -16.98
CA ASP A 132 -2.75 2.75 -17.85
C ASP A 132 -2.15 4.02 -18.50
N GLU A 133 -2.99 4.98 -18.88
CA GLU A 133 -2.57 6.25 -19.49
C GLU A 133 -2.13 7.30 -18.44
N LYS A 134 -2.84 7.40 -17.31
CA LYS A 134 -2.48 8.19 -16.12
C LYS A 134 -1.92 7.27 -15.05
N VAL A 135 -0.62 6.94 -15.12
CA VAL A 135 0.05 6.13 -14.10
C VAL A 135 -0.17 6.74 -12.71
N ILE A 136 -0.77 5.95 -11.81
CA ILE A 136 -0.89 6.28 -10.39
C ILE A 136 0.28 5.62 -9.65
N PRO A 137 1.28 6.39 -9.18
CA PRO A 137 2.43 5.82 -8.50
C PRO A 137 2.05 5.30 -7.11
N VAL A 138 2.76 4.26 -6.68
CA VAL A 138 2.74 3.72 -5.31
C VAL A 138 4.19 3.68 -4.82
N VAL A 139 4.42 4.18 -3.61
CA VAL A 139 5.75 4.23 -2.99
C VAL A 139 5.98 2.99 -2.12
N LEU A 140 7.04 2.24 -2.40
CA LEU A 140 7.44 1.11 -1.58
C LEU A 140 8.67 1.48 -0.75
N ASP A 141 8.64 1.11 0.52
CA ASP A 141 9.84 1.07 1.35
C ASP A 141 10.56 -0.26 1.09
N TRP A 142 11.87 -0.22 0.89
CA TRP A 142 12.67 -1.44 0.80
C TRP A 142 13.53 -1.63 2.05
N SER A 143 13.61 -2.83 2.61
CA SER A 143 14.48 -3.12 3.76
C SER A 143 14.78 -4.62 3.84
N ILE A 144 15.81 -4.95 4.61
CA ILE A 144 16.15 -6.34 4.94
C ILE A 144 15.38 -6.74 6.20
N GLY A 145 14.40 -7.62 6.03
CA GLY A 145 13.57 -8.13 7.12
C GLY A 145 12.92 -7.01 7.96
N TYR A 146 12.71 -7.29 9.24
CA TYR A 146 12.03 -6.35 10.17
C TYR A 146 12.90 -5.87 11.31
N MET A 147 14.08 -6.47 11.47
CA MET A 147 15.00 -6.22 12.57
C MET A 147 15.79 -4.94 12.34
N ALA A 148 15.98 -4.16 13.40
CA ALA A 148 16.89 -3.04 13.40
C ALA A 148 18.35 -3.53 13.40
N CYS A 149 19.28 -2.65 13.09
CA CYS A 149 20.70 -2.94 12.98
C CYS A 149 21.30 -3.54 14.24
N GLY A 150 20.86 -3.10 15.42
CA GLY A 150 21.33 -3.66 16.69
C GLY A 150 21.07 -5.16 16.78
N ASP A 151 19.85 -5.59 16.48
CA ASP A 151 19.43 -6.99 16.51
C ASP A 151 20.04 -7.78 15.34
N ALA A 152 20.11 -7.17 14.15
CA ALA A 152 20.70 -7.78 12.97
C ALA A 152 22.19 -8.09 13.15
N LYS A 153 22.95 -7.17 13.75
CA LYS A 153 24.38 -7.35 14.05
C LYS A 153 24.62 -8.39 15.14
N ALA A 154 23.69 -8.55 16.07
CA ALA A 154 23.78 -9.56 17.13
C ALA A 154 23.72 -10.99 16.57
N ASN A 155 23.07 -11.19 15.42
CA ASN A 155 22.99 -12.49 14.75
C ASN A 155 23.95 -12.57 13.55
N SER A 156 25.21 -12.93 13.81
CA SER A 156 26.27 -12.95 12.80
C SER A 156 26.04 -13.94 11.65
N THR A 157 25.17 -14.95 11.80
CA THR A 157 24.89 -15.92 10.73
C THR A 157 23.88 -15.40 9.71
N THR A 158 23.05 -14.43 10.10
CA THR A 158 22.04 -13.82 9.22
C THR A 158 22.35 -12.38 8.84
N TYR A 159 23.42 -11.81 9.39
CA TYR A 159 23.84 -10.45 9.08
C TYR A 159 24.35 -10.36 7.64
N VAL A 160 23.76 -9.45 6.85
CA VAL A 160 23.96 -9.40 5.38
C VAL A 160 24.90 -8.29 4.91
N CYS A 161 25.28 -7.36 5.79
CA CYS A 161 26.21 -6.29 5.42
C CYS A 161 27.65 -6.82 5.42
N HIS A 162 28.36 -6.61 4.31
CA HIS A 162 29.74 -7.03 4.13
C HIS A 162 30.74 -5.91 4.48
N ASP A 163 32.03 -6.12 4.21
CA ASP A 163 33.10 -5.22 4.63
C ASP A 163 32.94 -3.81 4.02
N ASN A 164 33.46 -2.82 4.74
CA ASN A 164 33.39 -1.40 4.40
C ASN A 164 31.97 -0.87 4.19
N SER A 165 31.00 -1.45 4.91
CA SER A 165 29.62 -0.99 4.92
C SER A 165 29.07 -0.84 6.33
N ASP A 166 28.17 0.13 6.46
CA ASP A 166 27.39 0.41 7.64
C ASP A 166 26.00 -0.20 7.52
N CYS A 167 25.38 -0.42 8.68
CA CYS A 167 23.96 -0.75 8.78
C CYS A 167 23.17 0.48 9.21
N THR A 168 22.04 0.74 8.55
CA THR A 168 21.16 1.89 8.80
C THR A 168 19.71 1.47 9.07
N ASP A 169 19.08 2.15 10.02
CA ASP A 169 17.68 1.94 10.46
C ASP A 169 16.76 3.09 9.99
N ASP A 170 17.03 3.66 8.82
CA ASP A 170 16.34 4.85 8.30
C ASP A 170 14.98 4.54 7.63
N ILE A 171 14.47 3.32 7.81
CA ILE A 171 13.24 2.84 7.17
C ILE A 171 12.07 2.94 8.14
N LYS A 172 11.04 3.72 7.77
CA LYS A 172 9.87 3.98 8.63
C LYS A 172 9.05 2.72 8.93
N ASN A 173 9.01 1.76 8.01
CA ASN A 173 8.34 0.47 8.19
C ASN A 173 9.18 -0.58 8.96
N GLY A 174 10.40 -0.23 9.37
CA GLY A 174 11.33 -1.12 10.04
C GLY A 174 12.16 -1.99 9.09
N GLY A 175 13.00 -2.84 9.68
CA GLY A 175 14.11 -3.47 8.97
C GLY A 175 15.33 -2.55 8.91
N HIS A 176 16.37 -3.01 8.22
CA HIS A 176 17.60 -2.27 8.07
C HIS A 176 18.12 -2.31 6.62
N ARG A 177 19.08 -1.44 6.31
CA ARG A 177 19.82 -1.43 5.04
C ARG A 177 21.32 -1.42 5.29
N CYS A 178 22.07 -1.86 4.29
CA CYS A 178 23.52 -1.75 4.26
C CYS A 178 23.90 -0.62 3.30
N THR A 179 24.84 0.22 3.70
CA THR A 179 25.33 1.36 2.91
C THR A 179 26.84 1.38 2.97
N CYS A 180 27.53 1.61 1.85
CA CYS A 180 28.98 1.73 1.86
C CYS A 180 29.44 2.88 2.77
N HIS A 181 30.58 2.70 3.42
CA HIS A 181 31.24 3.79 4.12
C HIS A 181 31.54 4.96 3.16
N GLY A 182 31.65 6.17 3.71
CA GLY A 182 32.03 7.35 2.92
C GLY A 182 33.36 7.14 2.18
N GLY A 183 33.33 7.28 0.85
CA GLY A 183 34.50 7.09 -0.02
C GLY A 183 34.68 5.67 -0.57
N TYR A 184 33.80 4.72 -0.22
CA TYR A 184 33.77 3.37 -0.78
C TYR A 184 32.61 3.19 -1.75
N GLU A 185 32.80 2.38 -2.78
CA GLU A 185 31.81 2.09 -3.81
C GLU A 185 31.56 0.58 -3.94
N GLY A 186 30.41 0.21 -4.52
CA GLY A 186 30.03 -1.18 -4.76
C GLY A 186 28.72 -1.57 -4.08
N ASN A 187 28.51 -2.88 -3.95
CA ASN A 187 27.29 -3.42 -3.36
C ASN A 187 27.60 -3.93 -1.93
N PRO A 188 27.08 -3.28 -0.88
CA PRO A 188 27.36 -3.66 0.51
C PRO A 188 26.76 -5.02 0.92
N TYR A 189 25.91 -5.61 0.07
CA TYR A 189 25.25 -6.90 0.30
C TYR A 189 25.95 -8.07 -0.40
N LEU A 190 27.04 -7.84 -1.14
CA LEU A 190 27.78 -8.90 -1.83
C LEU A 190 29.22 -8.97 -1.34
N SER A 191 29.72 -10.17 -1.05
CA SER A 191 31.12 -10.38 -0.70
C SER A 191 32.06 -9.92 -1.83
N PRO A 192 33.15 -9.18 -1.54
CA PRO A 192 33.67 -8.86 -0.20
C PRO A 192 33.07 -7.60 0.45
N GLY A 193 32.13 -6.92 -0.19
CA GLY A 193 31.52 -5.68 0.27
C GLY A 193 31.92 -4.50 -0.61
N CYS A 194 31.99 -3.31 -0.01
CA CYS A 194 32.37 -2.10 -0.71
C CYS A 194 33.91 -1.96 -0.80
N LYS A 195 34.40 -1.26 -1.83
CA LYS A 195 35.82 -1.07 -2.13
C LYS A 195 36.18 0.35 -2.49
#